data_AF-A0A957VM09-F1
#
_entry.id   AF-A0A957VM09-F1
#
_cell.length_a   1.000
_cell.length_b   1.000
_cell.length_c   1.000
_cell.angle_alpha   90.00
_cell.angle_beta   90.00
_cell.angle_gamma   90.00
#
_symmetry.space_group_name_H-M   'P 1'
#
loop_
_entity.id
_entity.type
_entity.pdbx_description
1 polymer ?
#
loop_
_entity_poly.entity_id
_entity_poly.type
_entity_poly.pdbx_seq_one_letter_code
_entity_poly.pdbx_strand_id
1 'polypeptide(L)'
;MTESVIGAYGPWAAALLGDGPGQLSLRTGNWHDLDAWRAIGRARVMEKLAPPPAHDPVVETVRAYAHDGLWTEELRWTQPGGPPTHATLLRPADQDGPLPGVLAFHDHGGMKVIGHERIADTDAPPHPITAAYRDVAYGGVAWANELARRGYVVLAADAFPFASRRVRLADVPESMRRDPQHPERTLADGLDE
;
A
#
# COMPACT_ATOMS: atom_id res chain seq x y z
N MET A 1 -27.66 -22.36 -14.88
CA MET A 1 -27.45 -20.92 -14.65
C MET A 1 -25.98 -20.72 -14.41
N THR A 2 -25.32 -19.77 -15.06
CA THR A 2 -23.93 -19.44 -14.77
C THR A 2 -23.85 -18.91 -13.33
N GLU A 3 -23.14 -19.64 -12.48
CA GLU A 3 -22.87 -19.22 -11.11
C GLU A 3 -22.04 -17.92 -11.13
N SER A 4 -22.43 -16.95 -10.31
CA SER A 4 -21.74 -15.67 -10.17
C SER A 4 -21.02 -15.64 -8.83
N VAL A 5 -19.76 -15.20 -8.84
CA VAL A 5 -18.96 -15.01 -7.61
C VAL A 5 -19.54 -13.94 -6.68
N ILE A 6 -20.44 -13.09 -7.19
CA ILE A 6 -21.22 -12.12 -6.42
C ILE A 6 -22.71 -12.48 -6.36
N GLY A 7 -23.07 -13.75 -6.64
CA GLY A 7 -24.43 -14.25 -6.54
C GLY A 7 -25.43 -13.49 -7.41
N ALA A 8 -26.56 -13.09 -6.82
CA ALA A 8 -27.69 -12.45 -7.49
C ALA A 8 -27.33 -11.14 -8.23
N TYR A 9 -26.21 -10.51 -7.87
CA TYR A 9 -25.75 -9.27 -8.52
C TYR A 9 -25.07 -9.52 -9.87
N GLY A 10 -24.74 -10.77 -10.21
CA GLY A 10 -24.01 -11.13 -11.42
C GLY A 10 -24.63 -10.57 -12.70
N PRO A 11 -25.93 -10.84 -12.98
CA PRO A 11 -26.59 -10.33 -14.18
C PRO A 11 -26.58 -8.79 -14.27
N TRP A 12 -26.79 -8.10 -13.15
CA TRP A 12 -26.74 -6.64 -13.10
C TRP A 12 -25.33 -6.10 -13.38
N ALA A 13 -24.30 -6.66 -12.72
CA ALA A 13 -22.92 -6.21 -12.89
C ALA A 13 -22.41 -6.45 -14.32
N ALA A 14 -22.77 -7.58 -14.93
CA ALA A 14 -22.45 -7.88 -16.33
C ALA A 14 -23.10 -6.85 -17.29
N ALA A 15 -24.33 -6.44 -17.01
CA ALA A 15 -25.04 -5.46 -17.83
C ALA A 15 -24.37 -4.07 -17.84
N LEU A 16 -23.57 -3.71 -16.82
CA LEU A 16 -22.89 -2.40 -16.75
C LEU A 16 -21.80 -2.23 -17.81
N LEU A 17 -21.12 -3.31 -18.20
CA LEU A 17 -20.04 -3.28 -19.20
C LEU A 17 -20.54 -3.62 -20.60
N GLY A 18 -21.72 -4.25 -20.70
CA GLY A 18 -22.21 -4.86 -21.94
C GLY A 18 -21.38 -6.08 -22.35
N ASP A 19 -21.56 -6.53 -23.60
CA ASP A 19 -20.94 -7.76 -24.10
C ASP A 19 -19.49 -7.58 -24.62
N GLY A 20 -18.97 -6.35 -24.61
CA GLY A 20 -17.69 -5.98 -25.20
C GLY A 20 -16.64 -5.52 -24.17
N PRO A 21 -15.37 -5.38 -24.59
CA PRO A 21 -14.36 -4.76 -23.74
C PRO A 21 -14.72 -3.29 -23.48
N GLY A 22 -14.31 -2.76 -22.33
CA GLY A 22 -14.58 -1.36 -21.98
C GLY A 22 -14.11 -0.38 -23.05
N GLN A 23 -14.75 0.80 -23.13
CA GLN A 23 -14.59 1.76 -24.23
C GLN A 23 -13.13 2.16 -24.54
N LEU A 24 -12.28 2.26 -23.51
CA LEU A 24 -10.87 2.60 -23.64
C LEU A 24 -9.94 1.37 -23.63
N SER A 25 -10.47 0.16 -23.80
CA SER A 25 -9.66 -1.04 -23.86
C SER A 25 -8.92 -1.13 -25.20
N LEU A 26 -7.64 -1.50 -25.15
CA LEU A 26 -6.86 -1.88 -26.33
C LEU A 26 -7.48 -3.06 -27.09
N ARG A 27 -8.26 -3.90 -26.40
CA ARG A 27 -8.93 -5.07 -26.99
C ARG A 27 -10.10 -4.72 -27.90
N THR A 28 -10.52 -3.45 -27.95
CA THR A 28 -11.56 -2.99 -28.88
C THR A 28 -11.11 -3.07 -30.33
N GLY A 29 -9.80 -3.05 -30.61
CA GLY A 29 -9.27 -2.97 -31.97
C GLY A 29 -9.42 -1.58 -32.62
N ASN A 30 -9.99 -0.60 -31.90
CA ASN A 30 -10.28 0.74 -32.43
C ASN A 30 -9.07 1.70 -32.35
N TRP A 31 -7.95 1.24 -31.79
CA TRP A 31 -6.77 2.07 -31.53
C TRP A 31 -5.65 1.74 -32.52
N HIS A 32 -5.46 2.63 -33.49
CA HIS A 32 -4.39 2.52 -34.49
C HIS A 32 -3.16 3.38 -34.13
N ASP A 33 -3.29 4.24 -33.13
CA ASP A 33 -2.24 5.07 -32.55
C ASP A 33 -2.23 4.87 -31.03
N LEU A 34 -1.14 4.26 -30.56
CA LEU A 34 -0.97 3.92 -29.15
C LEU A 34 -0.72 5.16 -28.28
N ASP A 35 -0.11 6.21 -28.82
CA ASP A 35 0.18 7.42 -28.07
C ASP A 35 -1.08 8.28 -27.91
N ALA A 36 -1.91 8.37 -28.94
CA ALA A 36 -3.26 8.94 -28.84
C ALA A 36 -4.12 8.20 -27.80
N TRP A 37 -4.10 6.86 -27.80
CA TRP A 37 -4.78 6.05 -26.80
C TRP A 37 -4.27 6.34 -25.38
N ARG A 38 -2.95 6.37 -25.17
CA ARG A 38 -2.34 6.66 -23.86
C ARG A 38 -2.75 8.04 -23.34
N ALA A 39 -2.76 9.05 -24.20
CA ALA A 39 -3.14 10.40 -23.81
C ALA A 39 -4.60 10.45 -23.32
N ILE A 40 -5.53 9.86 -24.08
CA ILE A 40 -6.96 9.80 -23.73
C ILE A 40 -7.17 8.97 -22.46
N GLY A 41 -6.53 7.81 -22.36
CA GLY A 41 -6.60 6.94 -21.19
C GLY A 41 -6.12 7.63 -19.92
N ARG A 42 -4.96 8.30 -19.96
CA ARG A 42 -4.44 9.07 -18.83
C ARG A 42 -5.37 10.21 -18.44
N ALA A 43 -5.88 10.97 -19.40
CA ALA A 43 -6.84 12.04 -19.12
C ALA A 43 -8.09 11.49 -18.41
N ARG A 44 -8.63 10.36 -18.87
CA ARG A 44 -9.78 9.71 -18.24
C ARG A 44 -9.47 9.21 -16.82
N VAL A 45 -8.29 8.62 -16.61
CA VAL A 45 -7.86 8.17 -15.28
C VAL A 45 -7.79 9.36 -14.33
N MET A 46 -7.19 10.47 -14.73
CA MET A 46 -7.10 11.67 -13.89
C MET A 46 -8.47 12.28 -13.59
N GLU A 47 -9.37 12.33 -14.58
CA GLU A 47 -10.77 12.77 -14.40
C GLU A 47 -11.50 11.92 -13.35
N LYS A 48 -11.29 10.59 -13.36
CA LYS A 48 -12.00 9.66 -12.45
C LYS A 48 -11.35 9.52 -11.09
N LEU A 49 -10.03 9.62 -11.00
CA LEU A 49 -9.32 9.65 -9.72
C LEU A 49 -9.63 10.92 -8.94
N ALA A 50 -9.84 12.04 -9.65
CA ALA A 50 -10.12 13.35 -9.06
C ALA A 50 -9.20 13.65 -7.86
N PRO A 51 -7.86 13.58 -8.05
CA PRO A 51 -6.93 13.68 -6.94
C PRO A 51 -7.07 15.04 -6.23
N PRO A 52 -6.84 15.09 -4.91
CA PRO A 52 -6.76 16.37 -4.22
C PRO A 52 -5.62 17.21 -4.81
N PRO A 53 -5.63 18.54 -4.57
CA PRO A 53 -4.53 19.41 -4.98
C PRO A 53 -3.18 18.84 -4.55
N ALA A 54 -2.22 18.87 -5.47
CA ALA A 54 -0.86 18.42 -5.20
C ALA A 54 -0.26 19.24 -4.05
N HIS A 55 0.54 18.58 -3.22
CA HIS A 55 1.32 19.22 -2.18
C HIS A 55 2.71 18.58 -2.16
N ASP A 56 3.72 19.39 -1.84
CA ASP A 56 5.06 18.87 -1.61
C ASP A 56 5.20 18.56 -0.11
N PRO A 57 5.33 17.28 0.29
CA PRO A 57 5.55 16.92 1.68
C PRO A 57 6.94 17.39 2.15
N VAL A 58 7.00 17.93 3.36
CA VAL A 58 8.28 18.00 4.10
C VAL A 58 8.50 16.62 4.72
N VAL A 59 9.57 15.96 4.30
CA VAL A 59 9.96 14.62 4.76
C VAL A 59 10.97 14.76 5.89
N GLU A 60 10.71 14.09 7.01
CA GLU A 60 11.58 13.99 8.17
C GLU A 60 12.22 12.59 8.19
N THR A 61 13.54 12.52 8.33
CA THR A 61 14.23 11.28 8.70
C THR A 61 14.20 11.16 10.22
N VAL A 62 13.40 10.23 10.72
CA VAL A 62 13.23 9.96 12.17
C VAL A 62 14.43 9.21 12.71
N ARG A 63 14.92 8.22 11.96
CA ARG A 63 16.11 7.43 12.28
C ARG A 63 16.86 7.07 11.01
N ALA A 64 18.18 6.96 11.10
CA ALA A 64 19.03 6.46 10.03
C ALA A 64 20.15 5.60 10.61
N TYR A 65 20.35 4.40 10.07
CA TYR A 65 21.35 3.45 10.57
C TYR A 65 21.70 2.40 9.53
N ALA A 66 22.85 1.74 9.73
CA ALA A 66 23.21 0.55 8.99
C ALA A 66 22.78 -0.70 9.77
N HIS A 67 22.11 -1.64 9.10
CA HIS A 67 21.69 -2.92 9.67
C HIS A 67 21.68 -3.99 8.57
N ASP A 68 22.25 -5.16 8.86
CA ASP A 68 22.23 -6.33 7.94
C ASP A 68 22.66 -6.01 6.48
N GLY A 69 23.72 -5.21 6.33
CA GLY A 69 24.25 -4.79 5.02
C GLY A 69 23.43 -3.73 4.28
N LEU A 70 22.35 -3.21 4.89
CA LEU A 70 21.53 -2.13 4.36
C LEU A 70 21.71 -0.84 5.15
N TRP A 71 21.64 0.29 4.46
CA TRP A 71 21.35 1.59 5.06
C TRP A 71 19.83 1.78 5.07
N THR A 72 19.30 2.01 6.27
CA THR A 72 17.87 2.13 6.53
C THR A 72 17.59 3.53 7.06
N GLU A 73 16.61 4.20 6.46
CA GLU A 73 16.03 5.44 6.97
C GLU A 73 14.54 5.23 7.26
N GLU A 74 14.16 5.49 8.50
CA GLU A 74 12.75 5.54 8.89
C GLU A 74 12.27 6.98 8.69
N LEU A 75 11.29 7.15 7.80
CA LEU A 75 10.83 8.45 7.31
C LEU A 75 9.42 8.74 7.80
N ARG A 76 9.12 10.04 7.92
CA ARG A 76 7.80 10.56 8.27
C ARG A 76 7.45 11.78 7.44
N TRP A 77 6.22 11.87 6.98
CA TRP A 77 5.69 13.11 6.38
C TRP A 77 4.19 13.26 6.58
N THR A 78 3.72 14.51 6.56
CA THR A 78 2.29 14.84 6.64
C THR A 78 1.72 15.03 5.23
N GLN A 79 0.52 14.49 4.99
CA GLN A 79 -0.28 14.78 3.80
C GLN A 79 -1.49 15.67 4.19
N PRO A 80 -2.15 16.35 3.23
CA PRO A 80 -3.28 17.24 3.51
C PRO A 80 -4.44 16.62 4.29
N GLY A 81 -4.52 15.28 4.36
CA GLY A 81 -5.54 14.57 5.11
C GLY A 81 -5.01 13.39 5.90
N GLY A 82 -5.50 13.26 7.13
CA GLY A 82 -5.21 12.16 8.04
C GLY A 82 -3.91 12.35 8.85
N PRO A 83 -3.52 11.33 9.62
CA PRO A 83 -2.27 11.34 10.38
C PRO A 83 -1.04 11.23 9.44
N PRO A 84 0.17 11.51 9.95
CA PRO A 84 1.41 11.38 9.19
C PRO A 84 1.61 9.98 8.60
N THR A 85 2.18 9.93 7.39
CA THR A 85 2.63 8.71 6.74
C THR A 85 4.01 8.34 7.29
N HIS A 86 4.18 7.09 7.67
CA HIS A 86 5.48 6.50 8.01
C HIS A 86 5.95 5.63 6.85
N ALA A 87 7.26 5.53 6.69
CA ALA A 87 7.88 4.70 5.66
C ALA A 87 9.28 4.25 6.05
N THR A 88 9.75 3.20 5.38
CA THR A 88 11.14 2.75 5.45
C THR A 88 11.78 2.92 4.07
N LEU A 89 12.91 3.63 4.01
CA LEU A 89 13.78 3.74 2.84
C LEU A 89 15.01 2.86 3.04
N LEU A 90 15.25 1.96 2.10
CA LEU A 90 16.32 0.95 2.17
C LEU A 90 17.25 1.10 0.97
N ARG A 91 18.56 1.00 1.19
CA ARG A 91 19.57 0.88 0.12
C ARG A 91 20.75 0.02 0.60
N PRO A 92 21.60 -0.53 -0.28
CA PRO A 92 22.86 -1.14 0.15
C PRO A 92 23.70 -0.15 0.98
N ALA A 93 24.26 -0.62 2.10
CA ALA A 93 25.06 0.23 2.99
C ALA A 93 26.40 0.66 2.38
N ASP A 94 26.94 -0.13 1.47
CA ASP A 94 28.26 0.02 0.87
C ASP A 94 28.23 0.63 -0.55
N GLN A 95 27.07 1.10 -1.00
CA GLN A 95 26.93 1.74 -2.30
C GLN A 95 26.63 3.23 -2.18
N ASP A 96 27.45 4.01 -2.86
CA ASP A 96 27.30 5.45 -3.03
C ASP A 96 26.87 5.79 -4.45
N GLY A 97 26.19 6.93 -4.60
CA GLY A 97 25.73 7.43 -5.89
C GLY A 97 24.30 6.99 -6.25
N PRO A 98 23.85 7.33 -7.48
CA PRO A 98 22.48 7.06 -7.91
C PRO A 98 22.23 5.57 -8.12
N LEU A 99 21.17 5.06 -7.49
CA LEU A 99 20.70 3.68 -7.63
C LEU A 99 19.30 3.67 -8.28
N PRO A 100 18.92 2.58 -8.97
CA PRO A 100 17.55 2.42 -9.45
C PRO A 100 16.56 2.44 -8.27
N GLY A 101 15.56 3.30 -8.37
CA GLY A 101 14.55 3.51 -7.33
C GLY A 101 13.32 2.62 -7.51
N VAL A 102 12.79 2.10 -6.41
CA VAL A 102 11.55 1.30 -6.37
C VAL A 102 10.62 1.87 -5.31
N LEU A 103 9.41 2.23 -5.73
CA LEU A 103 8.32 2.54 -4.82
C LEU A 103 7.56 1.24 -4.51
N ALA A 104 7.63 0.81 -3.26
CA ALA A 104 7.12 -0.47 -2.80
C ALA A 104 5.76 -0.31 -2.10
N PHE A 105 4.78 -1.09 -2.54
CA PHE A 105 3.44 -1.14 -1.96
C PHE A 105 3.18 -2.50 -1.34
N HIS A 106 2.59 -2.50 -0.15
CA HIS A 106 2.05 -3.69 0.48
C HIS A 106 0.63 -3.97 -0.04
N ASP A 107 0.18 -5.20 0.10
CA ASP A 107 -1.17 -5.65 -0.23
C ASP A 107 -2.23 -5.14 0.74
N HIS A 108 -3.51 -5.35 0.40
CA HIS A 108 -4.61 -4.98 1.29
C HIS A 108 -4.68 -5.89 2.54
N GLY A 109 -4.38 -7.18 2.40
CA GLY A 109 -4.19 -8.16 3.48
C GLY A 109 -5.24 -8.31 4.57
N GLY A 110 -6.41 -7.69 4.42
CA GLY A 110 -7.54 -7.76 5.37
C GLY A 110 -7.32 -7.07 6.71
N MET A 111 -6.09 -6.66 7.03
CA MET A 111 -5.70 -6.17 8.35
C MET A 111 -5.05 -4.79 8.24
N LYS A 112 -5.72 -3.75 8.73
CA LYS A 112 -5.28 -2.36 8.54
C LYS A 112 -4.34 -1.85 9.62
N VAL A 113 -4.08 -2.64 10.65
CA VAL A 113 -3.18 -2.25 11.75
C VAL A 113 -1.70 -2.31 11.36
N ILE A 114 -1.36 -3.10 10.34
CA ILE A 114 0.00 -3.24 9.82
C ILE A 114 0.07 -2.78 8.35
N GLY A 115 1.17 -2.11 7.96
CA GLY A 115 1.32 -1.42 6.68
C GLY A 115 2.61 -1.79 5.97
N HIS A 116 3.52 -0.84 5.81
CA HIS A 116 4.79 -1.05 5.11
C HIS A 116 5.68 -2.08 5.81
N GLU A 117 5.53 -2.29 7.11
CA GLU A 117 6.28 -3.33 7.85
C GLU A 117 5.95 -4.75 7.35
N ARG A 118 4.87 -4.95 6.58
CA ARG A 118 4.62 -6.23 5.90
C ARG A 118 5.76 -6.64 4.98
N ILE A 119 6.40 -5.64 4.36
CA ILE A 119 7.32 -5.82 3.25
C ILE A 119 8.72 -5.26 3.52
N ALA A 120 8.89 -4.49 4.58
CA ALA A 120 10.16 -3.90 5.00
C ALA A 120 10.44 -4.20 6.48
N ASP A 121 11.66 -4.66 6.77
CA ASP A 121 12.19 -4.82 8.13
C ASP A 121 13.17 -3.70 8.49
N THR A 122 13.16 -3.34 9.76
CA THR A 122 14.09 -2.43 10.42
C THR A 122 15.14 -3.22 11.22
N ASP A 123 15.87 -2.56 12.12
CA ASP A 123 16.76 -3.25 13.08
C ASP A 123 16.01 -3.94 14.25
N ALA A 124 14.70 -3.72 14.34
CA ALA A 124 13.85 -4.38 15.31
C ALA A 124 13.22 -5.65 14.72
N PRO A 125 13.01 -6.71 15.53
CA PRO A 125 12.25 -7.86 15.07
C PRO A 125 10.82 -7.44 14.70
N PRO A 126 10.23 -8.00 13.63
CA PRO A 126 8.86 -7.67 13.26
C PRO A 126 7.88 -8.09 14.36
N HIS A 127 6.81 -7.32 14.54
CA HIS A 127 5.74 -7.70 15.44
C HIS A 127 5.21 -9.11 15.08
N PRO A 128 4.84 -9.97 16.06
CA PRO A 128 4.42 -11.35 15.79
C PRO A 128 3.31 -11.49 14.73
N ILE A 129 2.41 -10.51 14.65
CA ILE A 129 1.35 -10.45 13.63
C ILE A 129 1.91 -10.21 12.24
N THR A 130 2.87 -9.30 12.12
CA THR A 130 3.55 -9.01 10.86
C THR A 130 4.32 -10.24 10.40
N ALA A 131 5.06 -10.90 11.30
CA ALA A 131 5.77 -12.14 11.01
C ALA A 131 4.82 -13.25 10.54
N ALA A 132 3.77 -13.54 11.32
CA ALA A 132 2.78 -14.57 10.98
C ALA A 132 2.06 -14.28 9.66
N TYR A 133 1.72 -13.01 9.39
CA TYR A 133 1.13 -12.61 8.12
C TYR A 133 2.10 -12.82 6.96
N ARG A 134 3.36 -12.44 7.14
CA ARG A 134 4.39 -12.54 6.11
C ARG A 134 4.68 -13.99 5.74
N ASP A 135 4.66 -14.91 6.70
CA ASP A 135 4.82 -16.35 6.44
C ASP A 135 3.76 -16.89 5.48
N VAL A 136 2.50 -16.44 5.62
CA VAL A 136 1.40 -16.93 4.78
C VAL A 136 1.26 -16.18 3.45
N ALA A 137 1.60 -14.89 3.41
CA ALA A 137 1.30 -14.02 2.25
C ALA A 137 2.52 -13.60 1.43
N TYR A 138 3.70 -13.60 2.03
CA TYR A 138 4.95 -13.08 1.44
C TYR A 138 6.11 -14.09 1.51
N GLY A 139 5.83 -15.35 1.86
CA GLY A 139 6.83 -16.41 1.96
C GLY A 139 7.86 -16.18 3.06
N GLY A 140 7.49 -15.45 4.12
CA GLY A 140 8.36 -15.18 5.28
C GLY A 140 9.40 -14.08 5.06
N VAL A 141 9.37 -13.36 3.93
CA VAL A 141 10.43 -12.43 3.54
C VAL A 141 9.94 -10.99 3.40
N ALA A 142 10.69 -10.04 3.97
CA ALA A 142 10.54 -8.61 3.71
C ALA A 142 11.15 -8.30 2.33
N TRP A 143 10.34 -8.40 1.27
CA TRP A 143 10.85 -8.31 -0.10
C TRP A 143 11.49 -6.96 -0.44
N ALA A 144 11.15 -5.88 0.27
CA ALA A 144 11.79 -4.58 0.10
C ALA A 144 13.28 -4.63 0.52
N ASN A 145 13.59 -5.33 1.62
CA ASN A 145 14.96 -5.56 2.07
C ASN A 145 15.73 -6.42 1.05
N GLU A 146 15.12 -7.49 0.53
CA GLU A 146 15.76 -8.32 -0.49
C GLU A 146 16.07 -7.56 -1.78
N LEU A 147 15.17 -6.66 -2.19
CA LEU A 147 15.40 -5.85 -3.36
C LEU A 147 16.48 -4.80 -3.10
N ALA A 148 16.52 -4.20 -1.90
CA ALA A 148 17.60 -3.30 -1.51
C ALA A 148 18.96 -4.01 -1.52
N ARG A 149 19.07 -5.24 -0.99
CA ARG A 149 20.31 -6.04 -1.03
C ARG A 149 20.79 -6.34 -2.47
N ARG A 150 19.90 -6.25 -3.46
CA ARG A 150 20.22 -6.44 -4.89
C ARG A 150 20.68 -5.15 -5.60
N GLY A 151 20.85 -4.04 -4.88
CA GLY A 151 21.36 -2.78 -5.47
C GLY A 151 20.29 -1.75 -5.81
N TYR A 152 19.12 -1.81 -5.18
CA TYR A 152 18.04 -0.83 -5.39
C TYR A 152 17.89 0.09 -4.18
N VAL A 153 17.42 1.31 -4.41
CA VAL A 153 16.84 2.15 -3.35
C VAL A 153 15.34 1.86 -3.32
N VAL A 154 14.83 1.38 -2.19
CA VAL A 154 13.43 0.94 -2.05
C VAL A 154 12.73 1.78 -0.99
N LEU A 155 11.66 2.47 -1.37
CA LEU A 155 10.79 3.21 -0.45
C LEU A 155 9.50 2.43 -0.23
N ALA A 156 9.29 1.92 0.99
CA ALA A 156 8.06 1.27 1.41
C ALA A 156 7.29 2.18 2.37
N ALA A 157 6.09 2.63 1.98
CA ALA A 157 5.31 3.62 2.73
C ALA A 157 3.92 3.08 3.10
N ASP A 158 3.38 3.56 4.21
CA ASP A 158 2.02 3.22 4.63
C ASP A 158 0.98 3.81 3.68
N ALA A 159 0.18 2.92 3.06
CA ALA A 159 -0.94 3.33 2.24
C ALA A 159 -2.09 3.87 3.10
N PHE A 160 -2.93 4.74 2.54
CA PHE A 160 -4.20 5.08 3.18
C PHE A 160 -5.16 3.88 3.12
N PRO A 161 -5.84 3.45 4.22
CA PRO A 161 -5.70 3.82 5.63
C PRO A 161 -5.08 2.67 6.46
N PHE A 162 -3.78 2.43 6.32
CA PHE A 162 -3.04 1.34 6.96
C PHE A 162 -2.00 1.87 7.95
N ALA A 163 -1.70 1.08 8.99
CA ALA A 163 -0.68 1.35 10.01
C ALA A 163 -0.69 2.79 10.53
N SER A 164 0.32 3.61 10.18
CA SER A 164 0.41 5.00 10.65
C SER A 164 -0.78 5.84 10.19
N ARG A 165 -1.42 5.44 9.08
CA ARG A 165 -2.56 6.08 8.42
C ARG A 165 -3.91 5.44 8.70
N ARG A 166 -3.98 4.46 9.61
CA ARG A 166 -5.24 3.77 9.94
C ARG A 166 -6.23 4.70 10.63
N VAL A 167 -7.52 4.39 10.47
CA VAL A 167 -8.57 4.95 11.33
C VAL A 167 -8.45 4.28 12.70
N ARG A 168 -8.12 5.05 13.74
CA ARG A 168 -8.04 4.50 15.11
C ARG A 168 -9.44 4.40 15.68
N LEU A 169 -9.73 3.33 16.43
CA LEU A 169 -11.04 3.17 17.07
C LEU A 169 -11.33 4.31 18.06
N ALA A 170 -10.27 4.86 18.68
CA ALA A 170 -10.34 6.03 19.54
C ALA A 170 -10.84 7.30 18.82
N ASP A 171 -10.66 7.40 17.50
CA ASP A 171 -11.10 8.55 16.70
C ASP A 171 -12.54 8.41 16.20
N VAL A 172 -13.13 7.21 16.29
CA VAL A 172 -14.52 6.93 15.92
C VAL A 172 -15.46 7.36 17.06
N PRO A 173 -16.60 8.01 16.82
CA PRO A 173 -17.53 8.37 17.90
C PRO A 173 -18.02 7.14 18.68
N GLU A 174 -18.16 7.27 20.00
CA GLU A 174 -18.48 6.15 20.90
C GLU A 174 -19.73 5.38 20.49
N SER A 175 -20.78 6.08 20.04
CA SER A 175 -22.03 5.47 19.55
C SER A 175 -21.84 4.55 18.33
N MET A 176 -20.74 4.72 17.59
CA MET A 176 -20.37 3.91 16.42
C MET A 176 -19.31 2.84 16.76
N ARG A 177 -18.71 2.87 17.95
CA ARG A 177 -17.83 1.82 18.47
C ARG A 177 -18.69 0.65 18.99
N ARG A 178 -19.41 -0.06 18.11
CA ARG A 178 -20.34 -1.12 18.53
C ARG A 178 -19.65 -2.30 19.26
N ASP A 179 -20.45 -2.85 20.19
CA ASP A 179 -20.35 -3.96 21.16
C ASP A 179 -19.17 -4.98 21.03
N PRO A 180 -18.42 -5.30 22.11
CA PRO A 180 -17.31 -6.26 22.18
C PRO A 180 -17.57 -7.73 21.75
N GLN A 181 -18.73 -8.07 21.17
CA GLN A 181 -19.07 -9.45 20.78
C GLN A 181 -18.45 -9.94 19.45
N HIS A 182 -17.61 -9.13 18.79
CA HIS A 182 -16.84 -9.56 17.61
C HIS A 182 -15.34 -9.72 17.93
N PRO A 183 -14.77 -10.94 17.80
CA PRO A 183 -13.49 -11.35 18.39
C PRO A 183 -12.22 -10.82 17.72
N GLU A 184 -12.27 -9.76 16.91
CA GLU A 184 -11.06 -9.22 16.26
C GLU A 184 -10.16 -8.41 17.22
N ARG A 185 -10.53 -8.31 18.51
CA ARG A 185 -9.84 -7.43 19.48
C ARG A 185 -8.56 -7.96 20.11
N THR A 186 -8.20 -9.23 19.97
CA THR A 186 -7.06 -9.78 20.74
C THR A 186 -5.69 -9.62 20.08
N LEU A 187 -5.60 -8.97 18.92
CA LEU A 187 -4.36 -8.86 18.16
C LEU A 187 -3.80 -7.42 18.10
N ALA A 188 -4.57 -6.39 18.46
CA ALA A 188 -4.08 -5.00 18.41
C ALA A 188 -3.42 -4.52 19.71
N ASP A 189 -3.58 -5.25 20.83
CA ASP A 189 -2.98 -4.91 22.11
C ASP A 189 -1.44 -5.05 22.00
N GLY A 190 -0.75 -3.92 21.85
CA GLY A 190 0.70 -3.83 21.70
C GLY A 190 1.20 -3.05 20.47
N LEU A 191 0.31 -2.66 19.55
CA LEU A 191 0.63 -1.81 18.38
C LEU A 191 0.31 -0.32 18.59
N ASP A 192 -0.14 0.03 19.80
CA ASP A 192 -0.51 1.39 20.21
C ASP A 192 0.54 2.01 21.18
N GLU A 193 1.64 1.32 21.47
CA GLU A 193 2.79 1.85 22.25
C GLU A 193 3.81 2.56 21.35
#